data_AF-A0AAJ5QL31-F1
#
_entry.id   AF-A0AAJ5QL31-F1
#
_cell.length_a   1.000
_cell.length_b   1.000
_cell.length_c   1.000
_cell.angle_alpha   90.00
_cell.angle_beta   90.00
_cell.angle_gamma   90.00
#
_symmetry.space_group_name_H-M   'P 1'
#
loop_
_entity.id
_entity.type
_entity.pdbx_description
1 polymer ?
#
loop_
_entity_poly.entity_id
_entity_poly.type
_entity_poly.pdbx_seq_one_letter_code
_entity_poly.pdbx_strand_id
1 'polypeptide(L)'
;MSQVLRFPPPSPQQSLDYLQNKLAWYADAWDVADDLAHQVAEIVVIDARSSEAYRAGHICGALSFPHRNMNAESTAGLDRSKVYITYCDGIGCNGSTKAAYKLAALGFQVKELIGGLDFWRRDGHPMCWGDAPGEWPAATPGAQCGC
;
A
#
# COMPACT_ATOMS: atom_id res chain seq x y z
N MET A 1 -15.11 27.02 25.05
CA MET A 1 -14.09 27.18 23.98
C MET A 1 -14.22 26.00 23.03
N SER A 2 -14.02 26.20 21.72
CA SER A 2 -14.03 25.10 20.77
C SER A 2 -12.84 24.17 21.02
N GLN A 3 -13.08 22.88 21.19
CA GLN A 3 -12.01 21.89 21.34
C GLN A 3 -11.17 21.77 20.06
N VAL A 4 -11.80 21.98 18.90
CA VAL A 4 -11.16 21.95 17.59
C VAL A 4 -10.23 23.15 17.42
N LEU A 5 -10.67 24.34 17.85
CA LEU A 5 -9.90 25.57 17.71
C LEU A 5 -8.98 25.86 18.90
N ARG A 6 -8.81 24.89 19.81
CA ARG A 6 -7.83 25.00 20.91
C ARG A 6 -6.41 25.20 20.37
N PHE A 7 -6.14 24.63 19.20
CA PHE A 7 -4.96 24.89 18.39
C PHE A 7 -5.45 25.45 17.05
N PRO A 8 -5.05 26.67 16.65
CA PRO A 8 -5.48 27.22 15.38
C PRO A 8 -4.94 26.38 14.21
N PRO A 9 -5.67 26.30 13.08
CA PRO A 9 -5.16 25.62 11.90
C PRO A 9 -3.92 26.35 11.35
N PRO A 10 -3.05 25.64 10.61
CA PRO A 10 -1.99 26.27 9.84
C PRO A 10 -2.56 27.21 8.76
N SER A 11 -1.71 28.07 8.18
CA SER A 11 -2.09 28.85 7.01
C SER A 11 -2.43 27.94 5.81
N PRO A 12 -3.15 28.44 4.79
CA PRO A 12 -3.43 27.66 3.58
C PRO A 12 -2.16 27.12 2.91
N GLN A 13 -1.09 27.90 2.83
CA GLN A 13 0.18 27.45 2.24
C GLN A 13 0.85 26.35 3.07
N GLN A 14 0.87 26.50 4.40
CA GLN A 14 1.41 25.48 5.29
C GLN A 14 0.62 24.16 5.18
N SER A 15 -0.70 24.25 5.00
CA SER A 15 -1.54 23.08 4.74
C SER A 15 -1.17 22.42 3.41
N LEU A 16 -1.01 23.21 2.34
CA LEU A 16 -0.66 22.70 1.02
C LEU A 16 0.66 21.92 1.04
N ASP A 17 1.72 22.52 1.61
CA ASP A 17 3.05 21.92 1.66
C ASP A 17 3.04 20.60 2.45
N TYR A 18 2.38 20.60 3.61
CA TYR A 18 2.26 19.41 4.45
C TYR A 18 1.48 18.29 3.77
N LEU A 19 0.31 18.61 3.20
CA LEU A 19 -0.58 17.62 2.60
C LEU A 19 0.00 17.03 1.32
N GLN A 20 0.67 17.83 0.50
CA GLN A 20 1.37 17.33 -0.69
C GLN A 20 2.47 16.33 -0.31
N ASN A 21 3.29 16.65 0.70
CA ASN A 21 4.30 15.72 1.19
C ASN A 21 3.68 14.45 1.79
N LYS A 22 2.58 14.57 2.53
CA LYS A 22 1.86 13.41 3.08
C LYS A 22 1.34 12.48 1.97
N LEU A 23 0.72 13.02 0.93
CA LEU A 23 0.18 12.24 -0.21
C LEU A 23 1.28 11.61 -1.07
N ALA A 24 2.50 12.15 -1.03
CA ALA A 24 3.64 11.56 -1.74
C ALA A 24 4.10 10.22 -1.11
N TRP A 25 3.82 9.97 0.17
CA TRP A 25 4.36 8.82 0.90
C TRP A 25 3.36 7.67 1.03
N TYR A 26 2.08 7.96 0.85
CA TYR A 26 0.98 7.02 1.07
C TYR A 26 0.11 6.87 -0.19
N ALA A 27 -0.56 5.73 -0.28
CA ALA A 27 -1.72 5.50 -1.13
C ALA A 27 -2.82 4.87 -0.27
N ASP A 28 -4.09 5.12 -0.59
CA ASP A 28 -5.20 4.42 0.06
C ASP A 28 -5.61 3.17 -0.73
N ALA A 29 -6.58 2.41 -0.18
CA ALA A 29 -7.03 1.16 -0.80
C ALA A 29 -7.73 1.39 -2.13
N TRP A 30 -8.41 2.52 -2.29
CA TRP A 30 -9.18 2.86 -3.48
C TRP A 30 -8.28 3.18 -4.66
N ASP A 31 -7.29 4.06 -4.47
CA ASP A 31 -6.30 4.41 -5.50
C ASP A 31 -5.57 3.14 -5.98
N VAL A 32 -5.12 2.29 -5.04
CA VAL A 32 -4.42 1.04 -5.38
C VAL A 32 -5.32 0.04 -6.09
N ALA A 33 -6.59 -0.06 -5.68
CA ALA A 33 -7.55 -0.94 -6.33
C ALA A 33 -7.86 -0.48 -7.76
N ASP A 34 -8.01 0.82 -7.99
CA ASP A 34 -8.24 1.39 -9.31
C ASP A 34 -7.04 1.15 -10.24
N ASP A 35 -5.82 1.41 -9.76
CA ASP A 35 -4.59 1.17 -10.53
C ASP A 35 -4.42 -0.32 -10.88
N LEU A 36 -4.72 -1.24 -9.94
CA LEU A 36 -4.68 -2.68 -10.20
C LEU A 36 -5.75 -3.12 -11.20
N ALA A 37 -6.97 -2.58 -11.10
CA ALA A 37 -8.07 -2.87 -12.02
C ALA A 37 -7.76 -2.38 -13.45
N HIS A 38 -7.11 -1.22 -13.58
CA HIS A 38 -6.66 -0.64 -14.85
C HIS A 38 -5.29 -1.15 -15.32
N GLN A 39 -4.68 -2.08 -14.57
CA GLN A 39 -3.39 -2.69 -14.90
C GLN A 39 -2.27 -1.66 -15.11
N VAL A 40 -2.23 -0.62 -14.27
CA VAL A 40 -1.17 0.41 -14.29
C VAL A 40 0.18 -0.27 -14.08
N ALA A 41 0.97 -0.34 -15.14
CA ALA A 41 2.17 -1.16 -15.18
C ALA A 41 3.31 -0.57 -14.33
N GLU A 42 3.25 0.72 -13.99
CA GLU A 42 4.26 1.47 -13.25
C GLU A 42 4.31 1.10 -11.77
N ILE A 43 3.26 0.47 -11.23
CA ILE A 43 3.19 0.11 -9.80
C ILE A 43 3.39 -1.39 -9.58
N VAL A 44 3.95 -1.75 -8.42
CA VAL A 44 4.05 -3.13 -7.95
C VAL A 44 3.62 -3.20 -6.50
N VAL A 45 2.53 -3.93 -6.21
CA VAL A 45 2.02 -4.08 -4.85
C VAL A 45 2.74 -5.23 -4.14
N ILE A 46 3.22 -4.97 -2.93
CA ILE A 46 4.01 -5.89 -2.11
C ILE A 46 3.30 -6.18 -0.79
N ASP A 47 3.02 -7.45 -0.55
CA ASP A 47 2.65 -7.94 0.77
C ASP A 47 3.92 -8.12 1.63
N ALA A 48 4.07 -7.25 2.62
CA ALA A 48 5.24 -7.21 3.49
C ALA A 48 5.15 -8.20 4.68
N ARG A 49 4.05 -8.94 4.79
CA ARG A 49 3.81 -9.91 5.89
C ARG A 49 4.58 -11.19 5.64
N SER A 50 4.39 -12.19 6.51
CA SER A 50 4.99 -13.51 6.28
C SER A 50 4.33 -14.21 5.09
N SER A 51 5.04 -15.15 4.47
CA SER A 51 4.51 -15.92 3.34
C SER A 51 3.29 -16.76 3.75
N GLU A 52 3.18 -17.17 5.02
CA GLU A 52 2.00 -17.84 5.55
C GLU A 52 0.78 -16.91 5.58
N ALA A 53 0.96 -15.67 6.03
CA ALA A 53 -0.10 -14.66 6.06
C ALA A 53 -0.56 -14.29 4.65
N TYR A 54 0.38 -14.15 3.71
CA TYR A 54 0.09 -13.96 2.30
C TYR A 54 -0.75 -15.12 1.75
N ARG A 55 -0.32 -16.37 1.95
CA ARG A 55 -1.07 -17.56 1.50
C ARG A 55 -2.49 -17.61 2.07
N ALA A 56 -2.66 -17.19 3.33
CA ALA A 56 -3.95 -17.17 4.01
C ALA A 56 -4.91 -16.09 3.48
N GLY A 57 -4.43 -15.16 2.67
CA GLY A 57 -5.23 -14.16 1.97
C GLY A 57 -4.44 -12.88 1.72
N HIS A 58 -4.42 -12.42 0.47
CA HIS A 58 -3.67 -11.25 0.02
C HIS A 58 -4.48 -10.44 -1.02
N ILE A 59 -3.99 -9.24 -1.35
CA ILE A 59 -4.53 -8.41 -2.44
C ILE A 59 -4.26 -9.11 -3.77
N CYS A 60 -5.27 -9.29 -4.61
CA CYS A 60 -5.07 -9.87 -5.95
C CYS A 60 -4.08 -9.03 -6.77
N GLY A 61 -3.10 -9.69 -7.37
CA GLY A 61 -2.00 -9.05 -8.11
C GLY A 61 -0.82 -8.61 -7.25
N ALA A 62 -0.90 -8.70 -5.92
CA ALA A 62 0.24 -8.39 -5.04
C ALA A 62 1.28 -9.51 -5.04
N LEU A 63 2.56 -9.15 -4.86
CA LEU A 63 3.65 -10.11 -4.70
C LEU A 63 3.96 -10.33 -3.22
N SER A 64 4.18 -11.59 -2.82
CA SER A 64 4.70 -11.91 -1.49
C SER A 64 6.17 -11.53 -1.40
N PHE A 65 6.48 -10.51 -0.58
CA PHE A 65 7.87 -10.19 -0.27
C PHE A 65 7.99 -9.72 1.19
N PRO A 66 8.19 -10.66 2.13
CA PRO A 66 8.26 -10.33 3.55
C PRO A 66 9.34 -9.29 3.85
N HIS A 67 8.99 -8.23 4.58
CA HIS A 67 9.92 -7.14 4.90
C HIS A 67 11.19 -7.63 5.61
N ARG A 68 11.12 -8.76 6.33
CA ARG A 68 12.26 -9.36 7.02
C ARG A 68 13.33 -9.87 6.05
N ASN A 69 12.93 -10.23 4.84
CA ASN A 69 13.80 -10.83 3.82
C ASN A 69 14.41 -9.79 2.88
N MET A 70 13.87 -8.56 2.87
CA MET A 70 14.37 -7.47 2.01
C MET A 70 15.80 -7.05 2.39
N ASN A 71 16.69 -7.21 1.43
CA ASN A 71 18.10 -6.83 1.43
C ASN A 71 18.60 -6.66 -0.03
N ALA A 72 19.82 -6.17 -0.21
CA ALA A 72 20.38 -5.88 -1.54
C ALA A 72 20.32 -7.07 -2.51
N GLU A 73 20.64 -8.28 -2.05
CA GLU A 73 20.62 -9.51 -2.86
C GLU A 73 19.20 -9.89 -3.29
N SER A 74 18.28 -9.97 -2.32
CA SER A 74 16.87 -10.31 -2.58
C SER A 74 16.16 -9.31 -3.49
N THR A 75 16.63 -8.06 -3.55
CA THR A 75 16.06 -7.00 -4.39
C THR A 75 16.78 -6.82 -5.72
N ALA A 76 17.85 -7.58 -6.00
CA ALA A 76 18.72 -7.32 -7.15
C ALA A 76 17.99 -7.43 -8.51
N GLY A 77 16.97 -8.28 -8.60
CA GLY A 77 16.15 -8.47 -9.81
C GLY A 77 14.92 -7.57 -9.92
N LEU A 78 14.69 -6.68 -8.95
CA LEU A 78 13.53 -5.78 -8.96
C LEU A 78 13.76 -4.61 -9.93
N ASP A 79 12.71 -4.26 -10.67
CA ASP A 79 12.72 -3.16 -11.63
C ASP A 79 12.70 -1.80 -10.92
N ARG A 80 13.79 -1.03 -11.10
CA ARG A 80 13.97 0.28 -10.47
C ARG A 80 13.13 1.40 -11.09
N SER A 81 12.51 1.18 -12.25
CA SER A 81 11.61 2.17 -12.85
C SER A 81 10.19 2.11 -12.25
N LYS A 82 9.90 1.13 -11.39
CA LYS A 82 8.58 0.94 -10.78
C LYS A 82 8.47 1.65 -9.43
N VAL A 83 7.23 1.97 -9.07
CA VAL A 83 6.87 2.41 -7.72
C VAL A 83 6.31 1.22 -6.95
N TYR A 84 6.94 0.88 -5.83
CA TYR A 84 6.50 -0.22 -4.98
C TYR A 84 5.48 0.26 -3.96
N ILE A 85 4.38 -0.47 -3.80
CA ILE A 85 3.32 -0.16 -2.83
C ILE A 85 3.31 -1.24 -1.76
N THR A 86 3.80 -0.94 -0.56
CA THR A 86 3.93 -1.95 0.50
C THR A 86 2.74 -1.92 1.45
N TYR A 87 2.22 -3.09 1.83
CA TYR A 87 1.16 -3.21 2.85
C TYR A 87 1.44 -4.27 3.91
N CYS A 88 0.82 -4.12 5.09
CA CYS A 88 0.74 -5.12 6.15
C CYS A 88 -0.73 -5.37 6.52
N ASP A 89 -1.03 -5.96 7.68
CA ASP A 89 -2.40 -6.24 8.13
C ASP A 89 -3.22 -4.96 8.28
N GLY A 90 -2.71 -3.94 8.96
CA GLY A 90 -3.42 -2.68 9.13
C GLY A 90 -2.66 -1.66 9.98
N ILE A 91 -3.37 -0.63 10.47
CA ILE A 91 -2.80 0.52 11.21
C ILE A 91 -1.97 0.11 12.44
N GLY A 92 -2.28 -1.02 13.06
CA GLY A 92 -1.53 -1.57 14.20
C GLY A 92 -0.20 -2.26 13.84
N CYS A 93 0.13 -2.37 12.55
CA CYS A 93 1.33 -3.06 12.06
C CYS A 93 2.33 -2.09 11.43
N ASN A 94 3.61 -2.17 11.83
CA ASN A 94 4.70 -1.42 11.20
C ASN A 94 5.38 -2.17 10.03
N GLY A 95 4.79 -3.26 9.55
CA GLY A 95 5.39 -4.13 8.52
C GLY A 95 5.53 -3.43 7.17
N SER A 96 4.51 -2.69 6.77
CA SER A 96 4.47 -1.83 5.58
C SER A 96 5.54 -0.74 5.67
N THR A 97 5.55 0.06 6.74
CA THR A 97 6.56 1.10 6.92
C THR A 97 7.99 0.54 6.94
N LYS A 98 8.22 -0.63 7.56
CA LYS A 98 9.53 -1.29 7.54
C LYS A 98 9.94 -1.75 6.14
N ALA A 99 9.00 -2.28 5.35
CA ALA A 99 9.27 -2.62 3.96
C ALA A 99 9.60 -1.38 3.13
N ALA A 100 8.77 -0.33 3.24
CA ALA A 100 9.00 0.94 2.56
C ALA A 100 10.38 1.52 2.90
N TYR A 101 10.73 1.58 4.19
CA TYR A 101 12.05 2.03 4.63
C TYR A 101 13.19 1.23 3.99
N LYS A 102 13.11 -0.11 3.98
CA LYS A 102 14.16 -0.97 3.41
C LYS A 102 14.29 -0.80 1.90
N LEU A 103 13.17 -0.74 1.17
CA LEU A 103 13.18 -0.51 -0.27
C LEU A 103 13.74 0.89 -0.61
N ALA A 104 13.32 1.93 0.12
CA ALA A 104 13.87 3.27 -0.04
C ALA A 104 15.38 3.33 0.24
N ALA A 105 15.84 2.67 1.31
CA ALA A 105 17.27 2.58 1.64
C ALA A 105 18.09 1.85 0.57
N LEU A 106 17.46 1.00 -0.23
CA LEU A 106 18.06 0.29 -1.38
C LEU A 106 17.87 1.03 -2.71
N GLY A 107 17.32 2.25 -2.67
CA GLY A 107 17.18 3.14 -3.83
C GLY A 107 15.96 2.86 -4.70
N PHE A 108 14.90 2.24 -4.16
CA PHE A 108 13.63 2.06 -4.85
C PHE A 108 12.66 3.21 -4.54
N GLN A 109 11.78 3.53 -5.49
CA GLN A 109 10.64 4.40 -5.25
C GLN A 109 9.54 3.58 -4.57
N VAL A 110 8.96 4.11 -3.50
CA VAL A 110 8.02 3.35 -2.67
C VAL A 110 7.00 4.25 -2.00
N LYS A 111 5.78 3.72 -1.86
CA LYS A 111 4.71 4.26 -1.03
C LYS A 111 4.17 3.18 -0.10
N GLU A 112 3.54 3.60 0.99
CA GLU A 112 2.83 2.70 1.90
C GLU A 112 1.32 2.74 1.65
N LEU A 113 0.69 1.56 1.54
CA LEU A 113 -0.77 1.44 1.54
C LEU A 113 -1.28 1.62 2.97
N ILE A 114 -1.92 2.75 3.25
CA ILE A 114 -2.48 3.04 4.58
C ILE A 114 -3.71 2.18 4.85
N GLY A 115 -3.88 1.77 6.10
CA GLY A 115 -4.99 0.90 6.50
C GLY A 115 -4.77 -0.59 6.20
N GLY A 116 -3.80 -0.93 5.35
CA GLY A 116 -3.38 -2.30 5.06
C GLY A 116 -4.51 -3.20 4.55
N LEU A 117 -4.32 -4.51 4.71
CA LEU A 117 -5.29 -5.51 4.27
C LEU A 117 -6.63 -5.45 5.04
N ASP A 118 -6.64 -4.89 6.25
CA ASP A 118 -7.84 -4.73 7.06
C ASP A 118 -8.81 -3.73 6.41
N PHE A 119 -8.30 -2.58 5.97
CA PHE A 119 -9.12 -1.59 5.25
C PHE A 119 -9.47 -2.07 3.85
N TRP A 120 -8.54 -2.74 3.17
CA TRP A 120 -8.81 -3.39 1.88
C TRP A 120 -10.03 -4.33 1.95
N ARG A 121 -10.07 -5.18 2.99
CA ARG A 121 -11.20 -6.08 3.27
C ARG A 121 -12.47 -5.33 3.63
N ARG A 122 -12.35 -4.33 4.49
CA ARG A 122 -13.49 -3.51 4.94
C ARG A 122 -14.17 -2.82 3.76
N ASP A 123 -13.39 -2.35 2.80
CA ASP A 123 -13.87 -1.61 1.63
C ASP A 123 -14.35 -2.55 0.50
N GLY A 124 -14.26 -3.88 0.71
CA GLY A 124 -14.84 -4.88 -0.18
C GLY A 124 -14.00 -5.18 -1.43
N HIS A 125 -12.71 -4.83 -1.42
CA HIS A 125 -11.84 -5.05 -2.58
C HIS A 125 -11.45 -6.53 -2.77
N PRO A 126 -11.13 -6.96 -4.01
CA PRO A 126 -10.79 -8.35 -4.32
C PRO A 126 -9.62 -8.92 -3.52
N MET A 127 -9.75 -10.18 -3.09
CA MET A 127 -8.69 -10.93 -2.42
C MET A 127 -8.42 -12.26 -3.10
N CYS A 128 -7.18 -12.70 -2.98
CA CYS A 128 -6.66 -13.94 -3.53
C CYS A 128 -5.99 -14.77 -2.43
N TRP A 129 -5.79 -16.06 -2.68
CA TRP A 129 -5.28 -17.04 -1.71
C TRP A 129 -4.26 -17.99 -2.36
N GLY A 130 -3.38 -18.56 -1.55
CA GLY A 130 -2.30 -19.44 -2.01
C GLY A 130 -1.00 -18.67 -2.33
N ASP A 131 -0.09 -19.31 -3.05
CA ASP A 131 1.27 -18.77 -3.29
C ASP A 131 1.38 -17.86 -4.52
N ALA A 132 0.40 -17.89 -5.42
CA ALA A 132 0.38 -17.04 -6.61
C ALA A 132 -0.18 -15.65 -6.29
N PRO A 133 0.17 -14.60 -7.06
CA PRO A 133 -0.44 -13.26 -6.96
C PRO A 133 -1.96 -13.26 -7.16
N GLY A 134 -2.46 -14.23 -7.92
CA GLY A 134 -3.83 -14.22 -8.42
C GLY A 134 -4.05 -13.13 -9.46
N GLU A 135 -5.20 -13.18 -10.12
CA GLU A 135 -5.60 -12.21 -11.14
C GLU A 135 -6.66 -11.28 -10.57
N TRP A 136 -6.65 -10.03 -11.02
CA TRP A 136 -7.75 -9.12 -10.73
C TRP A 136 -9.04 -9.67 -11.37
N PRO A 137 -10.16 -9.76 -10.64
CA PRO A 137 -11.38 -10.36 -11.18
C PRO A 137 -11.95 -9.50 -12.32
N ALA A 138 -12.45 -10.16 -13.38
CA ALA A 138 -13.08 -9.49 -14.53
C ALA A 138 -14.38 -8.73 -14.16
N ALA A 139 -14.99 -9.06 -13.02
CA ALA A 139 -16.11 -8.34 -12.45
C ALA A 139 -15.84 -8.12 -10.95
N THR A 140 -15.55 -6.88 -10.56
CA THR A 140 -15.46 -6.49 -9.15
C THR A 140 -16.87 -6.36 -8.58
N PRO A 141 -17.30 -7.16 -7.59
CA PRO A 141 -18.60 -6.95 -6.98
C PRO A 141 -18.56 -5.65 -6.17
N GLY A 142 -19.30 -4.64 -6.62
CA GLY A 142 -19.98 -3.66 -5.77
C GLY A 142 -19.16 -2.79 -4.81
N ALA A 143 -17.83 -2.79 -4.85
CA ALA A 143 -17.08 -1.77 -4.13
C ALA A 143 -17.52 -0.42 -4.71
N GLN A 144 -18.12 0.43 -3.88
CA GLN A 144 -18.44 1.82 -4.20
C GLN A 144 -17.62 2.71 -3.28
N CYS A 145 -16.85 3.64 -3.85
CA CYS A 145 -16.26 4.67 -3.02
C CYS A 145 -17.41 5.49 -2.46
N GLY A 146 -17.33 5.81 -1.16
CA GLY A 146 -18.22 6.81 -0.56
C GLY A 146 -17.81 8.25 -0.92
N CYS A 147 -16.68 8.38 -1.64
CA CYS A 147 -16.28 9.52 -2.44
C CYS A 147 -16.84 9.34 -3.87
#